data_AF-A0AAX7SL31-F1
#
_entry.id   AF-A0AAX7SL31-F1
#
_cell.length_a   1.000
_cell.length_b   1.000
_cell.length_c   1.000
_cell.angle_alpha   90.00
_cell.angle_beta   90.00
_cell.angle_gamma   90.00
#
_symmetry.space_group_name_H-M   'P 1'
#
loop_
_entity.id
_entity.type
_entity.pdbx_description
1 polymer ?
#
loop_
_entity_poly.entity_id
_entity_poly.type
_entity_poly.pdbx_seq_one_letter_code
_entity_poly.pdbx_strand_id
1 'polypeptide(L)'
;MEEVDKILIHALKQVGTEVPEEINSVKQFSSELIVEAVVRCIRVIDPGLSSTLATSLPPGMSARFRVGMSLAQACQDIGYKGELGYQTFLYSSEPEIRSLLMFLVEKLPRESAETSDQPTGKSVVLERTIAAAIKAHLAVPWLPPKCRLPLNLKDYQRDVLSPVTAQISSQASVVASILEQHTAEISAAQEWDNEWNNQGLLSRFTPQEYCLRKFTRLHKRIEDQLRSAALPSSHSAFGVSRSTSDLCELLQAFKGSVQPGHILTKGTHFTHTQKFNFTQVETSALFKTTMHIIISFLFICGVVQVLDELKQRELRNSEKEEKIQVKKKTIDLLPDADNNLLKLQALVEASAKRVVNLASQWEKHRAPLVDEYRRLKDICSSKDVESSKKLSEIKSLHEKIRVSTEEAKKKEDAYKQLVTELENLPQDASRSAYTQRILEIVSNIKKQKEEITKILSDTKELQKEINNLTGKLDRTFAVTDELVFKDAKKDETVRKSYKYLAALHENCNQLIQTIEDTGTILREIRDLEEQIETENGNKTVANLERILEDYKAIRQENASLAAKVREG
;
A
#
# COMPACT_ATOMS: atom_id res chain seq x y z
N MET A 1 5.64 -39.92 1.24
CA MET A 1 6.22 -39.95 -0.12
C MET A 1 5.76 -38.76 -0.95
N GLU A 2 4.47 -38.42 -0.98
CA GLU A 2 3.96 -37.28 -1.76
C GLU A 2 4.53 -35.91 -1.34
N GLU A 3 4.79 -35.68 -0.06
CA GLU A 3 5.39 -34.42 0.41
C GLU A 3 6.84 -34.24 -0.08
N VAL A 4 7.61 -35.34 -0.11
CA VAL A 4 9.00 -35.32 -0.62
C VAL A 4 9.03 -35.01 -2.11
N ASP A 5 8.12 -35.63 -2.88
CA ASP A 5 8.00 -35.38 -4.31
C ASP A 5 7.61 -33.92 -4.59
N LYS A 6 6.72 -33.32 -3.80
CA LYS A 6 6.36 -31.90 -3.91
C LYS A 6 7.55 -30.97 -3.65
N ILE A 7 8.35 -31.27 -2.61
CA ILE A 7 9.56 -30.51 -2.29
C ILE A 7 10.58 -30.61 -3.43
N LEU A 8 10.79 -31.81 -3.97
CA LEU A 8 11.69 -32.03 -5.10
C LEU A 8 11.24 -31.28 -6.35
N ILE A 9 9.95 -31.36 -6.72
CA ILE A 9 9.39 -30.67 -7.88
C ILE A 9 9.55 -29.15 -7.73
N HIS A 10 9.30 -28.61 -6.53
CA HIS A 10 9.49 -27.18 -6.25
C HIS A 10 10.96 -26.77 -6.40
N ALA A 11 11.89 -27.53 -5.81
CA ALA A 11 13.33 -27.27 -5.93
C ALA A 11 13.81 -27.34 -7.40
N LEU A 12 13.31 -28.30 -8.18
CA LEU A 12 13.63 -28.41 -9.60
C LEU A 12 13.12 -27.22 -10.42
N LYS A 13 11.93 -26.69 -10.11
CA LYS A 13 11.40 -25.47 -10.74
C LYS A 13 12.24 -24.24 -10.39
N GLN A 14 12.73 -24.13 -9.15
CA GLN A 14 13.61 -23.03 -8.72
C GLN A 14 14.96 -23.04 -9.45
N VAL A 15 15.50 -24.22 -9.73
CA VAL A 15 16.70 -24.43 -10.57
C VAL A 15 16.43 -24.14 -12.06
N GLY A 16 15.17 -23.89 -12.41
CA GLY A 16 14.73 -23.54 -13.75
C GLY A 16 14.38 -24.75 -14.61
N THR A 17 14.07 -25.92 -14.04
CA THR A 17 13.56 -27.11 -14.77
C THR A 17 12.09 -26.89 -15.18
N GLU A 18 11.76 -27.08 -16.45
CA GLU A 18 10.40 -26.89 -16.97
C GLU A 18 9.55 -28.13 -16.67
N VAL A 19 9.03 -28.21 -15.44
CA VAL A 19 8.12 -29.29 -15.03
C VAL A 19 6.67 -28.84 -15.26
N PRO A 20 5.90 -29.52 -16.14
CA PRO A 20 4.47 -29.25 -16.36
C PRO A 20 3.67 -29.25 -15.06
N GLU A 21 2.66 -28.39 -14.94
CA GLU A 21 1.84 -28.24 -13.72
C GLU A 21 0.98 -29.48 -13.39
N GLU A 22 0.82 -30.39 -14.34
CA GLU A 22 0.05 -31.64 -14.20
C GLU A 22 0.83 -32.75 -13.47
N ILE A 23 2.15 -32.59 -13.32
CA ILE A 23 3.03 -33.59 -12.72
C ILE A 23 3.16 -33.35 -11.21
N ASN A 24 2.62 -34.28 -10.42
CA ASN A 24 2.58 -34.19 -8.94
C ASN A 24 3.45 -35.24 -8.23
N SER A 25 4.06 -36.18 -8.97
CA SER A 25 4.96 -37.20 -8.43
C SER A 25 6.13 -37.49 -9.36
N VAL A 26 7.27 -37.88 -8.79
CA VAL A 26 8.47 -38.33 -9.53
C VAL A 26 8.17 -39.52 -10.44
N LYS A 27 7.11 -40.28 -10.15
CA LYS A 27 6.64 -41.43 -10.94
C LYS A 27 6.13 -41.07 -12.34
N GLN A 28 5.74 -39.81 -12.54
CA GLN A 28 5.22 -39.28 -13.80
C GLN A 28 6.31 -38.63 -14.68
N PHE A 29 7.57 -38.67 -14.25
CA PHE A 29 8.67 -38.05 -14.98
C PHE A 29 9.04 -38.89 -16.20
N SER A 30 9.13 -38.25 -17.37
CA SER A 30 9.70 -38.87 -18.58
C SER A 30 11.22 -38.95 -18.49
N SER A 31 11.83 -39.86 -19.24
CA SER A 31 13.29 -39.95 -19.37
C SER A 31 13.93 -38.61 -19.78
N GLU A 32 13.24 -37.87 -20.63
CA GLU A 32 13.63 -36.54 -21.10
C GLU A 32 13.67 -35.53 -19.96
N LEU A 33 12.64 -35.50 -19.13
CA LEU A 33 12.53 -34.59 -18.00
C LEU A 33 13.53 -34.94 -16.88
N ILE A 34 13.83 -36.22 -16.68
CA ILE A 34 14.84 -36.67 -15.71
C ILE A 34 16.24 -36.23 -16.13
N VAL A 35 16.61 -36.45 -17.40
CA VAL A 35 17.91 -36.02 -17.93
C VAL A 35 18.05 -34.50 -17.85
N GLU A 36 17.01 -33.76 -18.23
CA GLU A 36 17.00 -32.31 -18.17
C GLU A 36 17.14 -31.78 -16.73
N ALA A 37 16.37 -32.35 -15.79
CA ALA A 37 16.42 -32.00 -14.37
C ALA A 37 17.83 -32.22 -13.80
N VAL A 38 18.43 -33.38 -14.07
CA VAL A 38 19.76 -33.75 -13.56
C VAL A 38 20.84 -32.83 -14.15
N VAL A 39 20.81 -32.56 -15.46
CA VAL A 39 21.77 -31.64 -16.10
C VAL A 39 21.67 -30.22 -15.53
N ARG A 40 20.44 -29.74 -15.29
CA ARG A 40 20.23 -28.39 -14.71
C ARG A 40 20.72 -28.32 -13.27
N CYS A 41 20.48 -29.34 -12.45
CA CYS A 41 21.05 -29.42 -11.10
C CYS A 41 22.58 -29.43 -11.12
N ILE A 42 23.20 -30.24 -11.97
CA ILE A 42 24.66 -30.31 -12.09
C ILE A 42 25.24 -28.95 -12.52
N ARG A 43 24.57 -28.22 -13.42
CA ARG A 43 24.97 -26.86 -13.85
C ARG A 43 25.04 -25.84 -12.74
N VAL A 44 24.16 -25.95 -11.76
CA VAL A 44 24.13 -25.04 -10.61
C VAL A 44 25.16 -25.46 -9.55
N ILE A 45 25.41 -26.76 -9.39
CA ILE A 45 26.36 -27.30 -8.39
C ILE A 45 27.81 -27.10 -8.84
N ASP A 46 28.13 -27.47 -10.08
CA ASP A 46 29.46 -27.30 -10.67
C ASP A 46 29.34 -26.87 -12.16
N PRO A 47 29.49 -25.56 -12.44
CA PRO A 47 29.50 -25.04 -13.81
C PRO A 47 30.61 -25.63 -14.69
N GLY A 48 31.69 -26.16 -14.11
CA GLY A 48 32.83 -26.75 -14.84
C GLY A 48 32.51 -28.08 -15.51
N LEU A 49 31.81 -28.97 -14.80
CA LEU A 49 31.38 -30.29 -15.29
C LEU A 49 30.24 -30.23 -16.33
N SER A 50 29.58 -29.08 -16.45
CA SER A 50 28.32 -28.92 -17.19
C SER A 50 28.48 -28.51 -18.65
N SER A 51 29.68 -28.07 -19.04
CA SER A 51 29.98 -27.62 -20.42
C SER A 51 29.96 -28.76 -21.45
N THR A 52 30.05 -30.01 -20.99
CA THR A 52 30.11 -31.23 -21.81
C THR A 52 28.80 -32.03 -21.85
N LEU A 53 27.77 -31.64 -21.09
CA LEU A 53 26.53 -32.39 -20.96
C LEU A 53 25.39 -31.79 -21.81
N ALA A 54 24.77 -32.64 -22.64
CA ALA A 54 23.61 -32.25 -23.45
C ALA A 54 22.33 -32.23 -22.61
N THR A 55 21.55 -31.15 -22.70
CA THR A 55 20.27 -30.96 -21.99
C THR A 55 19.09 -31.70 -22.62
N SER A 56 19.29 -32.42 -23.74
CA SER A 56 18.25 -33.17 -24.44
C SER A 56 18.75 -34.54 -24.88
N LEU A 57 17.88 -35.55 -24.86
CA LEU A 57 18.22 -36.89 -25.33
C LEU A 57 18.26 -36.96 -26.87
N PRO A 58 19.36 -37.45 -27.47
CA PRO A 58 19.44 -37.68 -28.92
C PRO A 58 18.43 -38.74 -29.41
N PRO A 59 18.05 -38.77 -30.69
CA PRO A 59 17.11 -39.77 -31.23
C PRO A 59 17.68 -41.19 -31.33
N GLY A 60 19.00 -41.36 -31.36
CA GLY A 60 19.65 -42.67 -31.52
C GLY A 60 20.05 -43.33 -30.19
N MET A 61 19.73 -44.62 -30.01
CA MET A 61 20.00 -45.37 -28.76
C MET A 61 21.47 -45.42 -28.34
N SER A 62 22.41 -45.51 -29.30
CA SER A 62 23.84 -45.49 -28.99
C SER A 62 24.32 -44.14 -28.45
N ALA A 63 23.70 -43.04 -28.89
CA ALA A 63 23.97 -41.70 -28.38
C ALA A 63 23.31 -41.48 -27.01
N ARG A 64 22.08 -41.99 -26.81
CA ARG A 64 21.41 -42.01 -25.50
C ARG A 64 22.22 -42.77 -24.45
N PHE A 65 22.80 -43.92 -24.81
CA PHE A 65 23.69 -44.69 -23.92
C PHE A 65 24.90 -43.87 -23.48
N ARG A 66 25.57 -43.17 -24.41
CA ARG A 66 26.72 -42.31 -24.08
C ARG A 66 26.32 -41.17 -23.14
N VAL A 67 25.22 -40.48 -23.42
CA VAL A 67 24.70 -39.41 -22.56
C VAL A 67 24.36 -39.93 -21.16
N GLY A 68 23.66 -41.05 -21.06
CA GLY A 68 23.34 -41.68 -19.77
C GLY A 68 24.58 -42.10 -18.97
N MET A 69 25.62 -42.60 -19.66
CA MET A 69 26.89 -42.95 -19.00
C MET A 69 27.68 -41.71 -18.55
N SER A 70 27.73 -40.66 -19.36
CA SER A 70 28.36 -39.38 -18.99
C SER A 70 27.65 -38.70 -17.82
N LEU A 71 26.32 -38.78 -17.74
CA LEU A 71 25.54 -38.28 -16.61
C LEU A 71 25.79 -39.08 -15.33
N ALA A 72 25.81 -40.42 -15.43
CA ALA A 72 26.16 -41.28 -14.31
C ALA A 72 27.54 -40.93 -13.74
N GLN A 73 28.54 -40.75 -14.61
CA GLN A 73 29.88 -40.36 -14.20
C GLN A 73 29.90 -38.98 -13.53
N ALA A 74 29.23 -37.98 -14.11
CA ALA A 74 29.16 -36.64 -13.52
C ALA A 74 28.50 -36.65 -12.13
N CYS A 75 27.43 -37.43 -11.93
CA CYS A 75 26.81 -37.60 -10.61
C CYS A 75 27.74 -38.32 -9.61
N GLN A 76 28.54 -39.29 -10.05
CA GLN A 76 29.55 -39.95 -9.22
C GLN A 76 30.69 -39.00 -8.86
N ASP A 77 31.14 -38.16 -9.78
CA ASP A 77 32.19 -37.16 -9.56
C ASP A 77 31.76 -36.08 -8.54
N ILE A 78 30.46 -35.75 -8.49
CA ILE A 78 29.84 -34.88 -7.47
C ILE A 78 29.74 -35.58 -6.09
N GLY A 79 30.02 -36.89 -6.03
CA GLY A 79 30.10 -37.68 -4.80
C GLY A 79 28.86 -38.51 -4.48
N TYR A 80 28.03 -38.84 -5.48
CA TYR A 80 26.92 -39.79 -5.29
C TYR A 80 27.46 -41.20 -5.03
N LYS A 81 26.97 -41.86 -3.97
CA LYS A 81 27.51 -43.16 -3.50
C LYS A 81 26.82 -44.39 -4.10
N GLY A 82 25.74 -44.22 -4.86
CA GLY A 82 25.03 -45.34 -5.48
C GLY A 82 25.59 -45.71 -6.86
N GLU A 83 25.43 -46.97 -7.26
CA GLU A 83 25.75 -47.43 -8.61
C GLU A 83 24.78 -46.79 -9.60
N LEU A 84 25.29 -45.90 -10.46
CA LEU A 84 24.53 -45.24 -11.51
C LEU A 84 24.98 -45.78 -12.86
N GLY A 85 24.02 -46.10 -13.72
CA GLY A 85 24.28 -46.48 -15.11
C GLY A 85 23.34 -45.78 -16.07
N TYR A 86 23.53 -46.00 -17.37
CA TYR A 86 22.62 -45.48 -18.38
C TYR A 86 21.17 -45.95 -18.16
N GLN A 87 20.99 -47.15 -17.57
CA GLN A 87 19.67 -47.72 -17.25
C GLN A 87 18.90 -46.87 -16.25
N THR A 88 19.58 -46.22 -15.30
CA THR A 88 18.95 -45.36 -14.29
C THR A 88 18.21 -44.18 -14.92
N PHE A 89 18.71 -43.64 -16.04
CA PHE A 89 18.10 -42.49 -16.73
C PHE A 89 17.16 -42.87 -17.89
N LEU A 90 17.40 -44.01 -18.54
CA LEU A 90 16.63 -44.47 -19.70
C LEU A 90 15.47 -45.41 -19.33
N TYR A 91 15.61 -46.15 -18.23
CA TYR A 91 14.67 -47.14 -17.73
C TYR A 91 14.46 -46.94 -16.22
N SER A 92 14.24 -45.68 -15.84
CA SER A 92 14.25 -45.19 -14.47
C SER A 92 13.36 -45.99 -13.52
N SER A 93 13.95 -46.42 -12.39
CA SER A 93 13.19 -46.92 -11.26
C SER A 93 12.87 -45.78 -10.28
N GLU A 94 11.64 -45.76 -9.78
CA GLU A 94 11.13 -44.74 -8.87
C GLU A 94 12.02 -44.50 -7.62
N PRO A 95 12.50 -45.54 -6.89
CA PRO A 95 13.31 -45.31 -5.71
C PRO A 95 14.71 -44.78 -6.03
N GLU A 96 15.32 -45.20 -7.15
CA GLU A 96 16.67 -44.78 -7.53
C GLU A 96 16.68 -43.32 -7.99
N ILE A 97 15.73 -42.91 -8.83
CA ILE A 97 15.63 -41.52 -9.30
C ILE A 97 15.27 -40.56 -8.18
N ARG A 98 14.38 -40.97 -7.26
CA ARG A 98 14.07 -40.14 -6.09
C ARG A 98 15.30 -39.93 -5.22
N SER A 99 16.07 -40.98 -4.96
CA SER A 99 17.31 -40.89 -4.16
C SER A 99 18.37 -40.01 -4.83
N LEU A 100 18.50 -40.11 -6.16
CA LEU A 100 19.39 -39.26 -6.93
C LEU A 100 18.97 -37.78 -6.89
N LEU A 101 17.69 -37.49 -7.12
CA LEU A 101 17.18 -36.10 -7.08
C LEU A 101 17.26 -35.50 -5.68
N MET A 102 17.00 -36.27 -4.62
CA MET A 102 17.21 -35.81 -3.24
C MET A 102 18.67 -35.42 -2.99
N PHE A 103 19.62 -36.27 -3.41
CA PHE A 103 21.04 -35.97 -3.28
C PHE A 103 21.44 -34.69 -4.04
N LEU A 104 20.98 -34.55 -5.29
CA LEU A 104 21.31 -33.38 -6.10
C LEU A 104 20.70 -32.10 -5.52
N VAL A 105 19.44 -32.15 -5.08
CA VAL A 105 18.76 -31.01 -4.45
C VAL A 105 19.44 -30.61 -3.13
N GLU A 106 19.92 -31.58 -2.34
CA GLU A 106 20.66 -31.31 -1.11
C GLU A 106 21.99 -30.59 -1.35
N LYS A 107 22.61 -30.83 -2.53
CA LYS A 107 23.89 -30.25 -2.96
C LYS A 107 23.76 -28.91 -3.68
N LEU A 108 22.55 -28.48 -4.03
CA LEU A 108 22.34 -27.14 -4.58
C LEU A 108 22.77 -26.08 -3.55
N PRO A 109 23.31 -24.93 -3.99
CA PRO A 109 23.56 -23.80 -3.11
C PRO A 109 22.26 -23.46 -2.37
N ARG A 110 22.25 -23.69 -1.05
CA ARG A 110 21.10 -23.35 -0.22
C ARG A 110 20.98 -21.83 -0.18
N GLU A 111 20.12 -21.25 -1.01
CA GLU A 111 19.48 -19.99 -0.66
C GLU A 111 18.80 -20.24 0.69
N SER A 112 19.23 -19.50 1.71
CA SER A 112 18.64 -19.52 3.05
C SER A 112 17.12 -19.50 2.90
N ALA A 113 16.49 -20.54 3.46
CA ALA A 113 15.09 -20.86 3.29
C ALA A 113 14.18 -19.62 3.37
N GLU A 114 13.56 -19.28 2.24
CA GLU A 114 12.28 -18.57 2.25
C GLU A 114 11.22 -19.57 2.74
N THR A 115 11.14 -19.78 4.05
CA THR A 115 9.89 -20.26 4.65
C THR A 115 8.92 -19.09 4.70
N SER A 116 7.77 -19.30 4.09
CA SER A 116 6.53 -18.55 4.28
C SER A 116 6.42 -18.01 5.71
N ASP A 117 5.98 -16.75 5.82
CA ASP A 117 5.57 -16.06 7.05
C ASP A 117 6.66 -15.50 7.98
N GLN A 118 7.31 -14.40 7.58
CA GLN A 118 7.66 -13.28 8.49
C GLN A 118 7.97 -11.98 7.72
N PRO A 119 7.77 -10.79 8.32
CA PRO A 119 7.77 -9.53 7.59
C PRO A 119 9.20 -9.20 7.17
N THR A 120 9.44 -9.28 5.86
CA THR A 120 10.70 -8.96 5.20
C THR A 120 11.26 -7.64 5.73
N GLY A 121 12.44 -7.71 6.35
CA GLY A 121 13.17 -6.54 6.81
C GLY A 121 13.35 -5.54 5.66
N LYS A 122 13.18 -4.25 5.97
CA LYS A 122 13.26 -3.15 5.00
C LYS A 122 14.53 -3.18 4.13
N SER A 123 15.62 -3.77 4.65
CA SER A 123 16.90 -3.95 3.93
C SER A 123 16.78 -4.87 2.72
N VAL A 124 16.12 -6.03 2.85
CA VAL A 124 16.02 -7.01 1.76
C VAL A 124 15.11 -6.50 0.65
N VAL A 125 14.03 -5.80 1.02
CA VAL A 125 13.14 -5.11 0.07
C VAL A 125 13.89 -3.98 -0.64
N LEU A 126 14.72 -3.24 0.09
CA LEU A 126 15.56 -2.18 -0.48
C LEU A 126 16.59 -2.76 -1.46
N GLU A 127 17.27 -3.85 -1.12
CA GLU A 127 18.23 -4.51 -2.01
C GLU A 127 17.55 -5.05 -3.27
N ARG A 128 16.37 -5.66 -3.15
CA ARG A 128 15.58 -6.16 -4.29
C ARG A 128 15.11 -5.02 -5.20
N THR A 129 14.71 -3.89 -4.62
CA THR A 129 14.28 -2.70 -5.38
C THR A 129 15.46 -1.99 -6.04
N ILE A 130 16.62 -1.87 -5.36
CA ILE A 130 17.86 -1.35 -5.94
C ILE A 130 18.31 -2.24 -7.11
N ALA A 131 18.34 -3.56 -6.92
CA ALA A 131 18.72 -4.50 -7.97
C ALA A 131 17.78 -4.43 -9.18
N ALA A 132 16.47 -4.34 -8.95
CA ALA A 132 15.47 -4.19 -10.01
C ALA A 132 15.62 -2.86 -10.75
N ALA A 133 15.86 -1.76 -10.04
CA ALA A 133 16.08 -0.44 -10.63
C ALA A 133 17.35 -0.42 -11.50
N ILE A 134 18.47 -0.93 -10.98
CA ILE A 134 19.73 -1.04 -11.73
C ILE A 134 19.52 -1.88 -12.99
N LYS A 135 18.84 -3.03 -12.89
CA LYS A 135 18.55 -3.90 -14.04
C LYS A 135 17.70 -3.20 -15.10
N ALA A 136 16.69 -2.44 -14.69
CA ALA A 136 15.83 -1.67 -15.59
C ALA A 136 16.61 -0.55 -16.30
N HIS A 137 17.49 0.16 -15.58
CA HIS A 137 18.30 1.25 -16.14
C HIS A 137 19.37 0.74 -17.12
N LEU A 138 19.97 -0.42 -16.85
CA LEU A 138 20.94 -1.05 -17.77
C LEU A 138 20.29 -1.55 -19.07
N ALA A 139 18.97 -1.78 -19.07
CA ALA A 139 18.21 -2.23 -20.24
C ALA A 139 17.83 -1.09 -21.20
N VAL A 140 18.03 0.18 -20.83
CA VAL A 140 17.70 1.36 -21.66
C VAL A 140 18.97 1.97 -22.23
N PRO A 141 19.04 2.34 -23.53
CA PRO A 141 20.20 3.04 -24.10
C PRO A 141 20.54 4.34 -23.35
N TRP A 142 21.83 4.57 -23.02
CA TRP A 142 22.24 5.75 -22.29
C TRP A 142 22.41 6.93 -23.25
N LEU A 143 21.86 8.08 -22.87
CA LEU A 143 22.00 9.34 -23.60
C LEU A 143 22.22 10.47 -22.58
N PRO A 144 23.19 11.38 -22.84
CA PRO A 144 23.39 12.57 -22.04
C PRO A 144 22.08 13.38 -21.91
N PRO A 145 21.81 14.04 -20.76
CA PRO A 145 20.54 14.73 -20.50
C PRO A 145 20.12 15.75 -21.58
N LYS A 146 21.09 16.42 -22.20
CA LYS A 146 20.86 17.41 -23.28
C LYS A 146 20.51 16.79 -24.64
N CYS A 147 20.69 15.48 -24.78
CA CYS A 147 20.39 14.70 -25.99
C CYS A 147 19.09 13.89 -25.86
N ARG A 148 18.37 13.99 -24.73
CA ARG A 148 17.05 13.38 -24.52
C ARG A 148 16.00 14.19 -25.31
N LEU A 149 15.72 13.76 -26.54
CA LEU A 149 14.70 14.35 -27.41
C LEU A 149 13.27 13.96 -26.99
N PRO A 150 12.23 14.74 -27.38
CA PRO A 150 10.84 14.51 -27.01
C PRO A 150 10.30 13.13 -27.45
N LEU A 151 9.28 12.67 -26.73
CA LEU A 151 8.70 11.31 -26.68
C LEU A 151 8.55 10.55 -28.02
N ASN A 152 8.41 11.23 -29.15
CA ASN A 152 8.14 10.60 -30.46
C ASN A 152 9.36 9.97 -31.15
N LEU A 153 10.58 10.10 -30.61
CA LEU A 153 11.79 9.44 -31.13
C LEU A 153 12.28 8.25 -30.26
N LYS A 154 11.57 7.90 -29.18
CA LYS A 154 11.97 6.82 -28.28
C LYS A 154 11.97 5.44 -28.95
N ASP A 155 11.06 5.22 -29.90
CA ASP A 155 10.96 3.95 -30.63
C ASP A 155 12.12 3.79 -31.63
N TYR A 156 12.49 4.87 -32.34
CA TYR A 156 13.67 4.89 -33.21
C TYR A 156 14.99 4.69 -32.45
N GLN A 157 15.07 5.18 -31.20
CA GLN A 157 16.26 5.02 -30.35
C GLN A 157 16.42 3.61 -29.78
N ARG A 158 15.32 2.86 -29.58
CA ARG A 158 15.35 1.48 -29.07
C ARG A 158 15.94 0.50 -30.08
N ASP A 159 15.69 0.74 -31.37
CA ASP A 159 16.08 -0.19 -32.44
C ASP A 159 17.49 0.06 -32.99
N VAL A 160 18.08 1.24 -32.75
CA VAL A 160 19.36 1.66 -33.35
C VAL A 160 20.52 1.75 -32.34
N LEU A 161 20.25 2.01 -31.05
CA LEU A 161 21.31 2.22 -30.05
C LEU A 161 21.51 0.97 -29.18
N SER A 162 22.76 0.51 -29.06
CA SER A 162 23.14 -0.61 -28.18
C SER A 162 22.86 -0.30 -26.69
N PRO A 163 22.69 -1.31 -25.82
CA PRO A 163 22.56 -1.13 -24.37
C PRO A 163 23.75 -0.35 -23.77
N VAL A 164 23.55 0.34 -22.64
CA VAL A 164 24.55 1.23 -21.99
C VAL A 164 25.93 0.61 -21.84
N THR A 165 25.96 -0.69 -21.53
CA THR A 165 27.18 -1.48 -21.34
C THR A 165 28.02 -1.67 -22.60
N ALA A 166 27.44 -1.42 -23.78
CA ALA A 166 28.07 -1.56 -25.08
C ALA A 166 28.25 -0.22 -25.84
N GLN A 167 27.89 0.92 -25.23
CA GLN A 167 27.96 2.24 -25.86
C GLN A 167 29.27 2.99 -25.63
N ILE A 168 30.02 2.65 -24.57
CA ILE A 168 31.26 3.32 -24.19
C ILE A 168 32.35 2.26 -24.05
N SER A 169 33.51 2.52 -24.64
CA SER A 169 34.64 1.57 -24.72
C SER A 169 35.28 1.26 -23.35
N SER A 170 34.97 2.04 -22.31
CA SER A 170 35.51 1.90 -20.95
C SER A 170 34.39 1.74 -19.93
N GLN A 171 34.29 0.53 -19.37
CA GLN A 171 33.26 0.12 -18.41
C GLN A 171 33.32 0.94 -17.10
N ALA A 172 34.50 1.43 -16.71
CA ALA A 172 34.69 2.23 -15.50
C ALA A 172 34.08 3.63 -15.59
N SER A 173 34.09 4.24 -16.79
CA SER A 173 33.50 5.58 -17.01
C SER A 173 31.97 5.53 -17.08
N VAL A 174 31.40 4.39 -17.50
CA VAL A 174 29.95 4.14 -17.54
C VAL A 174 29.36 4.20 -16.14
N VAL A 175 29.95 3.46 -15.20
CA VAL A 175 29.45 3.39 -13.82
C VAL A 175 29.56 4.76 -13.12
N ALA A 176 30.70 5.45 -13.29
CA ALA A 176 30.89 6.78 -12.71
C ALA A 176 29.85 7.80 -13.22
N SER A 177 29.56 7.80 -14.53
CA SER A 177 28.60 8.74 -15.12
C SER A 177 27.15 8.45 -14.69
N ILE A 178 26.77 7.18 -14.59
CA ILE A 178 25.44 6.78 -14.08
C ILE A 178 25.29 7.18 -12.61
N LEU A 179 26.31 6.94 -11.79
CA LEU A 179 26.30 7.30 -10.37
C LEU A 179 26.26 8.82 -10.16
N GLU A 180 27.03 9.59 -10.95
CA GLU A 180 26.98 11.06 -10.92
C GLU A 180 25.59 11.58 -11.28
N GLN A 181 24.96 11.02 -12.31
CA GLN A 181 23.60 11.37 -12.69
C GLN A 181 22.59 11.05 -11.57
N HIS A 182 22.65 9.84 -11.01
CA HIS A 182 21.75 9.46 -9.91
C HIS A 182 21.97 10.36 -8.69
N THR A 183 23.22 10.71 -8.40
CA THR A 183 23.55 11.63 -7.31
C THR A 183 22.95 13.01 -7.57
N ALA A 184 23.04 13.52 -8.80
CA ALA A 184 22.45 14.81 -9.18
C ALA A 184 20.91 14.81 -9.13
N GLU A 185 20.26 13.74 -9.60
CA GLU A 185 18.80 13.59 -9.56
C GLU A 185 18.29 13.49 -8.11
N ILE A 186 18.96 12.71 -7.26
CA ILE A 186 18.63 12.59 -5.83
C ILE A 186 18.84 13.92 -5.12
N SER A 187 19.95 14.62 -5.40
CA SER A 187 20.24 15.93 -4.79
C SER A 187 19.19 16.96 -5.19
N ALA A 188 18.82 17.03 -6.46
CA ALA A 188 17.77 17.93 -6.93
C ALA A 188 16.40 17.62 -6.32
N ALA A 189 16.07 16.34 -6.14
CA ALA A 189 14.83 15.91 -5.48
C ALA A 189 14.83 16.28 -3.99
N GLN A 190 15.95 16.08 -3.28
CA GLN A 190 16.09 16.48 -1.88
C GLN A 190 16.04 17.99 -1.70
N GLU A 191 16.69 18.77 -2.58
CA GLU A 191 16.62 20.23 -2.57
C GLU A 191 15.18 20.71 -2.79
N TRP A 192 14.47 20.10 -3.74
CA TRP A 192 13.06 20.39 -3.99
C TRP A 192 12.18 20.05 -2.78
N ASP A 193 12.33 18.86 -2.19
CA ASP A 193 11.55 18.46 -1.02
C ASP A 193 11.82 19.38 0.17
N ASN A 194 13.07 19.76 0.40
CA ASN A 194 13.45 20.71 1.44
C ASN A 194 12.83 22.10 1.19
N GLU A 195 12.87 22.59 -0.05
CA GLU A 195 12.27 23.88 -0.39
C GLU A 195 10.74 23.84 -0.29
N TRP A 196 10.12 22.77 -0.77
CA TRP A 196 8.69 22.58 -0.73
C TRP A 196 8.18 22.48 0.71
N ASN A 197 8.84 21.69 1.56
CA ASN A 197 8.43 21.52 2.95
C ASN A 197 8.65 22.80 3.78
N ASN A 198 9.71 23.56 3.51
CA ASN A 198 10.00 24.78 4.28
C ASN A 198 9.24 26.02 3.78
N GLN A 199 9.14 26.24 2.47
CA GLN A 199 8.59 27.47 1.88
C GLN A 199 7.32 27.22 1.06
N GLY A 200 7.24 26.07 0.38
CA GLY A 200 6.10 25.69 -0.46
C GLY A 200 4.82 25.45 0.33
N LEU A 201 4.86 24.63 1.38
CA LEU A 201 3.70 24.29 2.22
C LEU A 201 3.10 25.51 2.91
N LEU A 202 3.94 26.43 3.38
CA LEU A 202 3.52 27.68 4.01
C LEU A 202 2.87 28.66 3.02
N SER A 203 3.14 28.50 1.72
CA SER A 203 2.64 29.40 0.68
C SER A 203 1.19 29.13 0.25
N ARG A 204 0.59 27.99 0.67
CA ARG A 204 -0.77 27.53 0.31
C ARG A 204 -1.07 27.41 -1.19
N PHE A 205 -0.04 27.44 -2.04
CA PHE A 205 -0.16 27.19 -3.49
C PHE A 205 -0.08 25.70 -3.79
N THR A 206 -0.56 25.29 -4.95
CA THR A 206 -0.23 23.96 -5.49
C THR A 206 1.25 23.92 -5.91
N PRO A 207 1.89 22.72 -5.96
CA PRO A 207 3.28 22.58 -6.37
C PRO A 207 3.59 23.22 -7.74
N GLN A 208 2.64 23.11 -8.68
CA GLN A 208 2.77 23.67 -10.03
C GLN A 208 2.71 25.20 -10.02
N GLU A 209 1.77 25.78 -9.28
CA GLU A 209 1.64 27.24 -9.14
C GLU A 209 2.83 27.85 -8.41
N TYR A 210 3.36 27.18 -7.38
CA TYR A 210 4.57 27.61 -6.69
C TYR A 210 5.78 27.62 -7.61
N CYS A 211 5.99 26.54 -8.39
CA CYS A 211 7.04 26.46 -9.40
C CYS A 211 6.91 27.57 -10.44
N LEU A 212 5.71 27.80 -10.98
CA LEU A 212 5.47 28.81 -12.00
C LEU A 212 5.72 30.21 -11.45
N ARG A 213 5.27 30.49 -10.22
CA ARG A 213 5.50 31.77 -9.55
C ARG A 213 6.95 31.97 -9.13
N LYS A 214 7.67 30.91 -8.75
CA LYS A 214 9.12 30.95 -8.49
C LYS A 214 9.88 31.21 -9.79
N PHE A 215 9.52 30.53 -10.87
CA PHE A 215 10.09 30.73 -12.20
C PHE A 215 9.90 32.19 -12.66
N THR A 216 8.68 32.73 -12.58
CA THR A 216 8.42 34.14 -12.94
C THR A 216 9.21 35.11 -12.05
N ARG A 217 9.33 34.85 -10.75
CA ARG A 217 10.13 35.68 -9.83
C ARG A 217 11.62 35.64 -10.14
N LEU A 218 12.17 34.46 -10.41
CA LEU A 218 13.57 34.29 -10.78
C LEU A 218 13.86 34.89 -12.15
N HIS A 219 12.99 34.64 -13.14
CA HIS A 219 13.11 35.22 -14.47
C HIS A 219 13.08 36.75 -14.40
N LYS A 220 12.15 37.33 -13.64
CA LYS A 220 12.08 38.78 -13.42
C LYS A 220 13.32 39.31 -12.71
N ARG A 221 13.82 38.62 -11.67
CA ARG A 221 15.05 39.00 -10.97
C ARG A 221 16.27 38.95 -11.88
N ILE A 222 16.37 37.93 -12.74
CA ILE A 222 17.45 37.78 -13.73
C ILE A 222 17.34 38.90 -14.77
N GLU A 223 16.14 39.19 -15.27
CA GLU A 223 15.91 40.27 -16.22
C GLU A 223 16.27 41.64 -15.62
N ASP A 224 15.83 41.92 -14.39
CA ASP A 224 16.13 43.15 -13.66
C ASP A 224 17.63 43.28 -13.39
N GLN A 225 18.32 42.18 -13.05
CA GLN A 225 19.76 42.17 -12.85
C GLN A 225 20.55 42.38 -14.15
N LEU A 226 20.18 41.71 -15.24
CA LEU A 226 20.78 41.93 -16.56
C LEU A 226 20.53 43.37 -17.06
N ARG A 227 19.35 43.93 -16.78
CA ARG A 227 19.00 45.30 -17.11
C ARG A 227 19.81 46.31 -16.28
N SER A 228 20.06 46.02 -15.00
CA SER A 228 20.93 46.83 -14.13
C SER A 228 22.41 46.75 -14.53
N ALA A 229 22.89 45.60 -15.00
CA ALA A 229 24.24 45.42 -15.51
C ALA A 229 24.45 46.07 -16.90
N ALA A 230 23.39 46.26 -17.67
CA ALA A 230 23.42 46.94 -18.97
C ALA A 230 23.31 48.48 -18.87
N LEU A 231 23.03 49.04 -17.69
CA LEU A 231 23.01 50.49 -17.46
C LEU A 231 24.43 51.01 -17.19
N PRO A 232 24.94 52.01 -17.93
CA PRO A 232 26.19 52.66 -17.59
C PRO A 232 26.04 53.37 -16.25
N SER A 233 26.89 53.04 -15.27
CA SER A 233 26.92 53.71 -13.96
C SER A 233 27.13 55.21 -14.16
N SER A 234 26.19 56.03 -13.69
CA SER A 234 26.29 57.49 -13.67
C SER A 234 27.11 58.02 -12.47
N HIS A 235 28.15 57.29 -12.06
CA HIS A 235 29.17 57.76 -11.12
C HIS A 235 30.50 57.03 -11.32
N SER A 236 31.29 57.44 -12.32
CA SER A 236 32.76 57.51 -12.19
C SER A 236 33.35 58.36 -13.31
N ALA A 237 33.53 59.64 -13.00
CA ALA A 237 34.61 60.38 -13.61
C ALA A 237 35.94 59.74 -13.16
N PHE A 238 36.85 59.56 -14.11
CA PHE A 238 38.26 59.16 -13.95
C PHE A 238 38.59 57.70 -13.57
N GLY A 239 39.23 57.01 -14.52
CA GLY A 239 40.48 56.28 -14.27
C GLY A 239 40.43 54.81 -13.83
N VAL A 240 41.03 53.97 -14.68
CA VAL A 240 41.65 52.66 -14.40
C VAL A 240 40.73 51.42 -14.34
N SER A 241 40.90 50.60 -15.40
CA SER A 241 40.72 49.14 -15.52
C SER A 241 39.94 48.43 -14.41
N ARG A 242 38.69 48.06 -14.71
CA ARG A 242 37.93 47.01 -14.01
C ARG A 242 37.13 46.21 -15.04
N SER A 243 37.76 45.21 -15.64
CA SER A 243 37.08 44.26 -16.54
C SER A 243 36.96 42.85 -15.95
N THR A 244 37.53 42.59 -14.76
CA THR A 244 37.49 41.26 -14.11
C THR A 244 36.74 41.22 -12.79
N SER A 245 36.45 42.36 -12.14
CA SER A 245 35.65 42.38 -10.90
C SER A 245 34.16 42.15 -11.16
N ASP A 246 33.64 42.63 -12.29
CA ASP A 246 32.22 42.56 -12.62
C ASP A 246 31.71 41.12 -12.78
N LEU A 247 32.48 40.22 -13.39
CA LEU A 247 32.04 38.84 -13.59
C LEU A 247 32.04 38.05 -12.26
N CYS A 248 33.02 38.30 -11.39
CA CYS A 248 33.09 37.66 -10.08
C CYS A 248 31.97 38.15 -9.14
N GLU A 249 31.69 39.46 -9.12
CA GLU A 249 30.55 40.02 -8.37
C GLU A 249 29.22 39.49 -8.91
N LEU A 250 29.09 39.35 -10.23
CA LEU A 250 27.90 38.82 -10.88
C LEU A 250 27.69 37.33 -10.56
N LEU A 251 28.75 36.52 -10.54
CA LEU A 251 28.68 35.11 -10.13
C LEU A 251 28.42 34.93 -8.62
N GLN A 252 28.90 35.83 -7.78
CA GLN A 252 28.60 35.84 -6.34
C GLN A 252 27.14 36.24 -6.06
N ALA A 253 26.56 37.14 -6.86
CA ALA A 253 25.16 37.54 -6.73
C ALA A 253 24.16 36.42 -7.10
N PHE A 254 24.58 35.43 -7.90
CA PHE A 254 23.78 34.25 -8.24
C PHE A 254 23.87 33.12 -7.20
N LYS A 255 24.88 33.11 -6.33
CA LYS A 255 24.95 32.20 -5.18
C LYS A 255 24.02 32.73 -4.08
N GLY A 256 22.83 32.14 -3.95
CA GLY A 256 21.86 32.49 -2.93
C GLY A 256 22.46 32.53 -1.52
N SER A 257 21.91 33.40 -0.66
CA SER A 257 22.36 33.62 0.71
C SER A 257 22.25 32.34 1.55
N VAL A 258 23.30 31.52 1.54
CA VAL A 258 23.57 30.52 2.56
C VAL A 258 24.60 31.12 3.48
N GLN A 259 24.24 31.30 4.76
CA GLN A 259 25.17 31.69 5.82
C GLN A 259 26.36 30.70 5.82
N PRO A 260 27.60 31.13 5.56
CA PRO A 260 28.73 30.23 5.62
C PRO A 260 29.10 30.01 7.08
N GLY A 261 28.75 28.83 7.59
CA GLY A 261 29.45 28.24 8.73
C GLY A 261 30.95 28.15 8.41
N HIS A 262 31.75 28.48 9.41
CA HIS A 262 33.21 28.46 9.47
C HIS A 262 33.86 27.38 8.56
N ILE A 263 34.51 27.82 7.48
CA ILE A 263 35.55 27.02 6.81
C ILE A 263 36.84 27.84 6.83
N LEU A 264 37.83 27.25 7.50
CA LEU A 264 39.16 27.81 7.72
C LEU A 264 39.81 28.25 6.41
N THR A 265 40.18 29.53 6.37
CA THR A 265 41.15 30.09 5.45
C THR A 265 42.53 29.49 5.73
N LYS A 266 43.01 28.59 4.86
CA LYS A 266 44.44 28.39 4.67
C LYS A 266 44.85 29.09 3.38
N GLY A 267 45.45 30.26 3.56
CA GLY A 267 46.14 30.97 2.49
C GLY A 267 47.46 30.29 2.16
N THR A 268 47.80 30.28 0.88
CA THR A 268 49.16 30.04 0.39
C THR A 268 49.66 31.31 -0.28
N HIS A 269 50.66 31.88 0.39
CA HIS A 269 51.62 32.88 -0.05
C HIS A 269 51.88 32.93 -1.58
N PHE A 270 51.76 34.13 -2.16
CA PHE A 270 52.88 34.71 -2.91
C PHE A 270 52.86 36.23 -2.82
N THR A 271 53.98 36.77 -2.35
CA THR A 271 54.24 38.16 -1.98
C THR A 271 54.76 38.96 -3.17
N HIS A 272 54.16 40.12 -3.47
CA HIS A 272 54.92 41.34 -3.82
C HIS A 272 54.03 42.60 -3.75
N THR A 273 54.12 43.35 -2.65
CA THR A 273 53.56 44.70 -2.55
C THR A 273 54.72 45.69 -2.52
N GLN A 274 54.82 46.56 -3.53
CA GLN A 274 55.54 47.82 -3.41
C GLN A 274 54.52 48.92 -3.13
N LYS A 275 54.68 49.57 -1.97
CA LYS A 275 53.85 50.67 -1.48
C LYS A 275 54.13 51.94 -2.29
N PHE A 276 53.08 52.65 -2.71
CA PHE A 276 53.18 54.05 -3.08
C PHE A 276 52.29 54.89 -2.15
N ASN A 277 52.93 55.87 -1.50
CA ASN A 277 52.28 56.87 -0.68
C ASN A 277 51.52 57.86 -1.57
N PHE A 278 50.32 58.22 -1.13
CA PHE A 278 49.47 59.26 -1.69
C PHE A 278 50.03 60.64 -1.32
N THR A 279 50.32 61.47 -2.32
CA THR A 279 50.51 62.92 -2.15
C THR A 279 49.51 63.69 -3.01
N GLN A 280 48.83 64.61 -2.34
CA GLN A 280 47.81 65.53 -2.80
C GLN A 280 48.42 66.57 -3.76
N VAL A 281 47.98 66.64 -5.03
CA VAL A 281 48.43 67.67 -6.00
C VAL A 281 47.26 68.22 -6.84
N GLU A 282 47.01 69.52 -6.63
CA GLU A 282 46.43 70.58 -7.49
C GLU A 282 45.29 70.29 -8.50
N THR A 283 44.13 70.89 -8.21
CA THR A 283 42.86 70.85 -8.97
C THR A 283 42.83 71.74 -10.24
N SER A 284 43.92 72.39 -10.64
CA SER A 284 43.95 73.35 -11.78
C SER A 284 44.27 72.71 -13.14
N ALA A 285 45.05 71.62 -13.17
CA ALA A 285 45.38 70.89 -14.41
C ALA A 285 44.20 70.06 -14.93
N LEU A 286 43.37 69.55 -14.02
CA LEU A 286 42.16 68.77 -14.35
C LEU A 286 41.14 69.60 -15.13
N PHE A 287 40.93 70.88 -14.78
CA PHE A 287 39.91 71.72 -15.41
C PHE A 287 40.22 72.09 -16.88
N LYS A 288 41.50 72.38 -17.19
CA LYS A 288 41.96 72.62 -18.56
C LYS A 288 41.85 71.37 -19.43
N THR A 289 42.20 70.22 -18.86
CA THR A 289 42.13 68.94 -19.55
C THR A 289 40.67 68.54 -19.82
N THR A 290 39.76 68.74 -18.86
CA THR A 290 38.32 68.50 -19.05
C THR A 290 37.69 69.45 -20.07
N MET A 291 38.06 70.74 -20.08
CA MET A 291 37.56 71.68 -21.09
C MET A 291 38.04 71.34 -22.51
N HIS A 292 39.29 70.93 -22.67
CA HIS A 292 39.82 70.50 -23.97
C HIS A 292 39.16 69.20 -24.46
N ILE A 293 38.86 68.28 -23.55
CA ILE A 293 38.11 67.05 -23.83
C ILE A 293 36.67 67.39 -24.23
N ILE A 294 35.99 68.33 -23.55
CA ILE A 294 34.61 68.74 -23.89
C ILE A 294 34.57 69.42 -25.26
N ILE A 295 35.51 70.33 -25.56
CA ILE A 295 35.59 70.99 -26.87
C ILE A 295 35.92 69.97 -27.97
N SER A 296 36.85 69.04 -27.72
CA SER A 296 37.15 67.96 -28.67
C SER A 296 35.94 67.04 -28.85
N PHE A 297 35.20 66.72 -27.79
CA PHE A 297 34.00 65.88 -27.87
C PHE A 297 32.87 66.57 -28.62
N LEU A 298 32.65 67.88 -28.40
CA LEU A 298 31.69 68.69 -29.16
C LEU A 298 32.08 68.79 -30.64
N PHE A 299 33.36 68.96 -30.94
CA PHE A 299 33.86 68.99 -32.31
C PHE A 299 33.69 67.61 -32.99
N ILE A 300 34.04 66.52 -32.30
CA ILE A 300 33.84 65.15 -32.79
C ILE A 300 32.34 64.88 -32.99
N CYS A 301 31.48 65.30 -32.07
CA CYS A 301 30.02 65.15 -32.19
C CYS A 301 29.47 65.92 -33.40
N GLY A 302 29.95 67.16 -33.64
CA GLY A 302 29.61 67.94 -34.83
C GLY A 302 30.09 67.29 -36.13
N VAL A 303 31.31 66.75 -36.14
CA VAL A 303 31.86 66.00 -37.30
C VAL A 303 31.05 64.72 -37.56
N VAL A 304 30.66 63.99 -36.51
CA VAL A 304 29.80 62.80 -36.63
C VAL A 304 28.42 63.15 -37.19
N GLN A 305 27.83 64.28 -36.77
CA GLN A 305 26.54 64.73 -37.30
C GLN A 305 26.62 65.09 -38.79
N VAL A 306 27.69 65.77 -39.22
CA VAL A 306 27.92 66.09 -40.64
C VAL A 306 28.20 64.82 -41.47
N LEU A 307 28.93 63.85 -40.92
CA LEU A 307 29.17 62.55 -41.56
C LEU A 307 27.87 61.77 -41.77
N ASP A 308 26.97 61.77 -40.79
CA ASP A 308 25.67 61.12 -40.92
C ASP A 308 24.78 61.80 -41.97
N GLU A 309 24.78 63.14 -42.02
CA GLU A 309 24.08 63.89 -43.07
C GLU A 309 24.61 63.61 -44.47
N LEU A 310 25.94 63.51 -44.63
CA LEU A 310 26.57 63.15 -45.90
C LEU A 310 26.18 61.73 -46.32
N LYS A 311 26.20 60.78 -45.40
CA LYS A 311 25.79 59.39 -45.66
C LYS A 311 24.32 59.30 -46.08
N GLN A 312 23.44 60.07 -45.44
CA GLN A 312 22.05 60.16 -45.88
C GLN A 312 21.89 60.84 -47.25
N ARG A 313 22.70 61.84 -47.59
CA ARG A 313 22.69 62.46 -48.93
C ARG A 313 23.16 61.49 -50.02
N GLU A 314 24.19 60.70 -49.74
CA GLU A 314 24.72 59.71 -50.67
C GLU A 314 23.69 58.61 -50.95
N LEU A 315 23.00 58.09 -49.93
CA LEU A 315 21.91 57.13 -50.10
C LEU A 315 20.78 57.71 -50.97
N ARG A 316 20.35 58.95 -50.69
CA ARG A 316 19.31 59.63 -51.49
C ARG A 316 19.74 59.90 -52.93
N ASN A 317 21.03 60.14 -53.17
CA ASN A 317 21.56 60.32 -54.53
C ASN A 317 21.55 58.99 -55.29
N SER A 318 21.98 57.89 -54.64
CA SER A 318 21.92 56.54 -55.21
C SER A 318 20.48 56.17 -55.60
N GLU A 319 19.51 56.37 -54.71
CA GLU A 319 18.09 56.14 -55.02
C GLU A 319 17.58 56.99 -56.20
N LYS A 320 18.05 58.23 -56.33
CA LYS A 320 17.71 59.10 -57.45
C LYS A 320 18.36 58.62 -58.75
N GLU A 321 19.60 58.15 -58.70
CA GLU A 321 20.32 57.58 -59.83
C GLU A 321 19.64 56.33 -60.36
N GLU A 322 19.23 55.41 -59.48
CA GLU A 322 18.43 54.24 -59.85
C GLU A 322 17.11 54.65 -60.50
N LYS A 323 16.39 55.63 -59.93
CA LYS A 323 15.15 56.17 -60.52
C LYS A 323 15.39 56.79 -61.89
N ILE A 324 16.50 57.51 -62.08
CA ILE A 324 16.88 58.09 -63.37
C ILE A 324 17.20 56.98 -64.37
N GLN A 325 17.92 55.92 -63.97
CA GLN A 325 18.20 54.78 -64.84
C GLN A 325 16.92 54.07 -65.29
N VAL A 326 15.97 53.85 -64.37
CA VAL A 326 14.66 53.27 -64.73
C VAL A 326 13.95 54.20 -65.71
N LYS A 327 13.84 55.50 -65.42
CA LYS A 327 13.19 56.47 -66.31
C LYS A 327 13.85 56.55 -67.69
N LYS A 328 15.17 56.51 -67.76
CA LYS A 328 15.93 56.51 -69.02
C LYS A 328 15.59 55.27 -69.85
N LYS A 329 15.63 54.07 -69.25
CA LYS A 329 15.21 52.82 -69.90
C LYS A 329 13.74 52.86 -70.32
N THR A 330 12.86 53.48 -69.54
CA THR A 330 11.46 53.67 -69.93
C THR A 330 11.33 54.58 -71.16
N ILE A 331 12.10 55.67 -71.22
CA ILE A 331 12.11 56.59 -72.37
C ILE A 331 12.61 55.89 -73.63
N ASP A 332 13.68 55.09 -73.52
CA ASP A 332 14.26 54.35 -74.65
C ASP A 332 13.26 53.31 -75.24
N LEU A 333 12.28 52.85 -74.45
CA LEU A 333 11.26 51.88 -74.85
C LEU A 333 9.95 52.50 -75.39
N LEU A 334 9.76 53.82 -75.27
CA LEU A 334 8.58 54.55 -75.76
C LEU A 334 8.37 54.52 -77.29
N PRO A 335 9.41 54.52 -78.15
CA PRO A 335 9.23 54.52 -79.60
C PRO A 335 8.47 53.30 -80.15
N ASP A 336 8.48 52.18 -79.42
CA ASP A 336 7.77 50.93 -79.75
C ASP A 336 6.81 50.53 -78.61
N ALA A 337 6.09 51.51 -78.05
CA ALA A 337 5.29 51.35 -76.84
C ALA A 337 4.21 50.26 -76.96
N ASP A 338 3.48 50.20 -78.09
CA ASP A 338 2.36 49.27 -78.26
C ASP A 338 2.83 47.81 -78.32
N ASN A 339 3.90 47.52 -79.07
CA ASN A 339 4.46 46.16 -79.14
C ASN A 339 5.12 45.76 -77.82
N ASN A 340 5.79 46.68 -77.13
CA ASN A 340 6.40 46.43 -75.83
C ASN A 340 5.34 46.17 -74.75
N LEU A 341 4.23 46.90 -74.77
CA LEU A 341 3.09 46.69 -73.88
C LEU A 341 2.45 45.32 -74.09
N LEU A 342 2.22 44.90 -75.34
CA LEU A 342 1.68 43.57 -75.66
C LEU A 342 2.61 42.45 -75.18
N LYS A 343 3.93 42.58 -75.37
CA LYS A 343 4.91 41.59 -74.87
C LYS A 343 4.92 41.51 -73.34
N LEU A 344 4.83 42.65 -72.65
CA LEU A 344 4.76 42.70 -71.19
C LEU A 344 3.44 42.10 -70.68
N GLN A 345 2.31 42.41 -71.31
CA GLN A 345 1.02 41.79 -70.99
C GLN A 345 1.08 40.27 -71.16
N ALA A 346 1.61 39.78 -72.28
CA ALA A 346 1.78 38.34 -72.51
C ALA A 346 2.70 37.68 -71.46
N LEU A 347 3.77 38.36 -71.04
CA LEU A 347 4.69 37.86 -70.02
C LEU A 347 4.04 37.84 -68.63
N VAL A 348 3.23 38.85 -68.30
CA VAL A 348 2.44 38.94 -67.06
C VAL A 348 1.33 37.88 -67.05
N GLU A 349 0.63 37.67 -68.15
CA GLU A 349 -0.37 36.60 -68.25
C GLU A 349 0.26 35.21 -68.15
N ALA A 350 1.40 35.00 -68.81
CA ALA A 350 2.13 33.74 -68.73
C ALA A 350 2.66 33.50 -67.30
N SER A 351 3.15 34.53 -66.61
CA SER A 351 3.60 34.41 -65.22
C SER A 351 2.43 34.16 -64.26
N ALA A 352 1.30 34.85 -64.44
CA ALA A 352 0.08 34.62 -63.68
C ALA A 352 -0.44 33.18 -63.85
N LYS A 353 -0.50 32.68 -65.10
CA LYS A 353 -0.86 31.28 -65.38
C LYS A 353 0.10 30.29 -64.71
N ARG A 354 1.41 30.56 -64.72
CA ARG A 354 2.40 29.72 -64.01
C ARG A 354 2.17 29.70 -62.51
N VAL A 355 1.90 30.85 -61.89
CA VAL A 355 1.63 30.94 -60.44
C VAL A 355 0.36 30.17 -60.06
N VAL A 356 -0.72 30.29 -60.84
CA VAL A 356 -1.96 29.54 -60.61
C VAL A 356 -1.73 28.02 -60.74
N ASN A 357 -0.98 27.59 -61.75
CA ASN A 357 -0.64 26.17 -61.92
C ASN A 357 0.19 25.64 -60.75
N LEU A 358 1.18 26.40 -60.27
CA LEU A 358 1.98 26.03 -59.10
C LEU A 358 1.14 25.99 -57.82
N ALA A 359 0.22 26.93 -57.63
CA ALA A 359 -0.71 26.93 -56.51
C ALA A 359 -1.64 25.70 -56.53
N SER A 360 -2.12 25.31 -57.72
CA SER A 360 -2.93 24.10 -57.90
C SER A 360 -2.14 22.83 -57.59
N GLN A 361 -0.89 22.72 -58.06
CA GLN A 361 -0.02 21.60 -57.74
C GLN A 361 0.31 21.54 -56.25
N TRP A 362 0.59 22.69 -55.62
CA TRP A 362 0.84 22.78 -54.19
C TRP A 362 -0.39 22.35 -53.37
N GLU A 363 -1.59 22.81 -53.75
CA GLU A 363 -2.80 22.47 -53.00
C GLU A 363 -3.14 20.98 -53.07
N LYS A 364 -2.86 20.32 -54.21
CA LYS A 364 -2.99 18.85 -54.34
C LYS A 364 -2.13 18.08 -53.35
N HIS A 365 -0.97 18.62 -52.95
CA HIS A 365 -0.10 18.00 -51.94
C HIS A 365 -0.40 18.49 -50.52
N ARG A 366 -0.71 19.77 -50.35
CA ARG A 366 -0.96 20.38 -49.04
C ARG A 366 -2.23 19.84 -48.39
N ALA A 367 -3.32 19.72 -49.14
CA ALA A 367 -4.60 19.24 -48.62
C ALA A 367 -4.50 17.84 -47.94
N PRO A 368 -3.98 16.78 -48.60
CA PRO A 368 -3.88 15.46 -47.97
C PRO A 368 -2.90 15.45 -46.77
N LEU A 369 -1.82 16.24 -46.80
CA LEU A 369 -0.91 16.37 -45.67
C LEU A 369 -1.58 17.01 -44.45
N VAL A 370 -2.40 18.04 -44.66
CA VAL A 370 -3.15 18.70 -43.59
C VAL A 370 -4.22 17.77 -43.02
N ASP A 371 -4.90 17.00 -43.87
CA ASP A 371 -5.91 16.05 -43.42
C ASP A 371 -5.29 14.88 -42.64
N GLU A 372 -4.13 14.36 -43.08
CA GLU A 372 -3.40 13.34 -42.32
C GLU A 372 -2.86 13.91 -41.00
N TYR A 373 -2.37 15.15 -40.98
CA TYR A 373 -1.98 15.82 -39.74
C TYR A 373 -3.15 15.93 -38.76
N ARG A 374 -4.34 16.33 -39.22
CA ARG A 374 -5.55 16.40 -38.38
C ARG A 374 -5.92 15.01 -37.86
N ARG A 375 -5.96 14.00 -38.74
CA ARG A 375 -6.26 12.61 -38.37
C ARG A 375 -5.31 12.09 -37.29
N LEU A 376 -4.00 12.30 -37.46
CA LEU A 376 -3.00 11.90 -36.49
C LEU A 376 -3.15 12.66 -35.17
N LYS A 377 -3.46 13.95 -35.22
CA LYS A 377 -3.70 14.77 -34.01
C LYS A 377 -4.91 14.28 -33.23
N ASP A 378 -6.00 13.93 -33.91
CA ASP A 378 -7.21 13.40 -33.29
C ASP A 378 -6.94 12.02 -32.66
N ILE A 379 -6.18 11.15 -33.34
CA ILE A 379 -5.76 9.85 -32.79
C ILE A 379 -4.91 10.03 -31.54
N CYS A 380 -3.93 10.95 -31.55
CA CYS A 380 -3.10 11.22 -30.37
C CYS A 380 -3.96 11.75 -29.21
N SER A 381 -4.84 12.72 -29.46
CA SER A 381 -5.73 13.26 -28.43
C SER A 381 -6.66 12.18 -27.85
N SER A 382 -7.21 11.30 -28.69
CA SER A 382 -8.05 10.20 -28.24
C SER A 382 -7.25 9.21 -27.39
N LYS A 383 -6.03 8.86 -27.79
CA LYS A 383 -5.14 7.99 -27.03
C LYS A 383 -4.74 8.58 -25.68
N ASP A 384 -4.51 9.88 -25.60
CA ASP A 384 -4.18 10.57 -24.35
C ASP A 384 -5.36 10.52 -23.37
N VAL A 385 -6.59 10.75 -23.86
CA VAL A 385 -7.81 10.64 -23.04
C VAL A 385 -8.01 9.20 -22.57
N GLU A 386 -7.85 8.21 -23.44
CA GLU A 386 -7.98 6.79 -23.08
C GLU A 386 -6.91 6.37 -22.06
N SER A 387 -5.67 6.82 -22.24
CA SER A 387 -4.57 6.54 -21.32
C SER A 387 -4.81 7.21 -19.95
N SER A 388 -5.29 8.45 -19.94
CA SER A 388 -5.68 9.14 -18.70
C SER A 388 -6.80 8.40 -17.97
N LYS A 389 -7.81 7.91 -18.69
CA LYS A 389 -8.89 7.09 -18.13
C LYS A 389 -8.36 5.79 -17.52
N LYS A 390 -7.52 5.04 -18.25
CA LYS A 390 -6.87 3.83 -17.75
C LYS A 390 -6.03 4.11 -16.49
N LEU A 391 -5.29 5.22 -16.45
CA LEU A 391 -4.52 5.63 -15.28
C LEU A 391 -5.44 5.95 -14.08
N SER A 392 -6.59 6.58 -14.31
CA SER A 392 -7.59 6.84 -13.25
C SER A 392 -8.17 5.52 -12.69
N GLU A 393 -8.49 4.57 -13.57
CA GLU A 393 -8.97 3.25 -13.18
C GLU A 393 -7.92 2.47 -12.37
N ILE A 394 -6.65 2.47 -12.81
CA ILE A 394 -5.54 1.86 -12.06
C ILE A 394 -5.40 2.48 -10.67
N LYS A 395 -5.45 3.82 -10.56
CA LYS A 395 -5.40 4.50 -9.26
C LYS A 395 -6.56 4.08 -8.35
N SER A 396 -7.78 3.98 -8.90
CA SER A 396 -8.94 3.51 -8.13
C SER A 396 -8.78 2.07 -7.66
N LEU A 397 -8.25 1.19 -8.51
CA LEU A 397 -7.99 -0.21 -8.16
C LEU A 397 -6.91 -0.34 -7.08
N HIS A 398 -5.82 0.42 -7.17
CA HIS A 398 -4.79 0.44 -6.14
C HIS A 398 -5.34 0.90 -4.79
N GLU A 399 -6.21 1.92 -4.77
CA GLU A 399 -6.83 2.36 -3.53
C GLU A 399 -7.76 1.30 -2.95
N LYS A 400 -8.55 0.61 -3.79
CA LYS A 400 -9.39 -0.52 -3.35
C LYS A 400 -8.57 -1.68 -2.77
N ILE A 401 -7.46 -2.04 -3.43
CA ILE A 401 -6.53 -3.07 -2.94
C ILE A 401 -5.96 -2.65 -1.58
N ARG A 402 -5.54 -1.39 -1.44
CA ARG A 402 -5.00 -0.85 -0.19
C ARG A 402 -6.01 -0.96 0.96
N VAL A 403 -7.24 -0.50 0.73
CA VAL A 403 -8.32 -0.56 1.73
C VAL A 403 -8.65 -2.01 2.09
N SER A 404 -8.82 -2.88 1.10
CA SER A 404 -9.11 -4.31 1.34
C SER A 404 -7.98 -5.02 2.09
N THR A 405 -6.72 -4.67 1.84
CA THR A 405 -5.55 -5.24 2.52
C THR A 405 -5.53 -4.81 3.99
N GLU A 406 -5.83 -3.55 4.27
CA GLU A 406 -5.91 -3.02 5.63
C GLU A 406 -7.07 -3.64 6.42
N GLU A 407 -8.23 -3.83 5.78
CA GLU A 407 -9.36 -4.54 6.38
C GLU A 407 -9.05 -6.01 6.67
N ALA A 408 -8.36 -6.69 5.76
CA ALA A 408 -7.93 -8.07 5.97
C ALA A 408 -7.00 -8.19 7.18
N LYS A 409 -6.00 -7.31 7.29
CA LYS A 409 -5.10 -7.26 8.46
C LYS A 409 -5.85 -7.05 9.77
N LYS A 410 -6.76 -6.07 9.82
CA LYS A 410 -7.58 -5.81 11.02
C LYS A 410 -8.41 -7.03 11.41
N LYS A 411 -9.01 -7.73 10.45
CA LYS A 411 -9.77 -8.96 10.70
C LYS A 411 -8.88 -10.09 11.17
N GLU A 412 -7.67 -10.20 10.62
CA GLU A 412 -6.71 -11.21 11.04
C GLU A 412 -6.19 -10.98 12.47
N ASP A 413 -5.93 -9.72 12.84
CA ASP A 413 -5.55 -9.36 14.21
C ASP A 413 -6.70 -9.64 15.19
N ALA A 414 -7.94 -9.32 14.81
CA ALA A 414 -9.12 -9.65 15.61
C ALA A 414 -9.33 -11.16 15.73
N TYR A 415 -9.10 -11.93 14.66
CA TYR A 415 -9.15 -13.39 14.68
C TYR A 415 -8.11 -13.95 15.64
N LYS A 416 -6.86 -13.48 15.59
CA LYS A 416 -5.79 -13.87 16.52
C LYS A 416 -6.19 -13.61 17.98
N GLN A 417 -6.72 -12.43 18.27
CA GLN A 417 -7.23 -12.09 19.62
C GLN A 417 -8.33 -13.05 20.08
N LEU A 418 -9.33 -13.30 19.23
CA LEU A 418 -10.44 -14.21 19.55
C LEU A 418 -9.98 -15.66 19.75
N VAL A 419 -9.00 -16.12 18.97
CA VAL A 419 -8.42 -17.46 19.16
C VAL A 419 -7.71 -17.54 20.52
N THR A 420 -6.90 -16.55 20.87
CA THR A 420 -6.25 -16.50 22.19
C THR A 420 -7.26 -16.44 23.33
N GLU A 421 -8.35 -15.68 23.18
CA GLU A 421 -9.43 -15.64 24.16
C GLU A 421 -10.11 -17.02 24.30
N LEU A 422 -10.37 -17.70 23.17
CA LEU A 422 -10.93 -19.05 23.14
C LEU A 422 -10.01 -20.09 23.80
N GLU A 423 -8.70 -20.00 23.59
CA GLU A 423 -7.70 -20.86 24.25
C GLU A 423 -7.63 -20.62 25.77
N ASN A 424 -7.86 -19.38 26.21
CA ASN A 424 -7.83 -19.02 27.63
C ASN A 424 -9.16 -19.28 28.36
N LEU A 425 -10.23 -19.62 27.63
CA LEU A 425 -11.52 -19.93 28.23
C LEU A 425 -11.44 -21.26 29.01
N PRO A 426 -11.99 -21.33 30.23
CA PRO A 426 -12.00 -22.55 31.03
C PRO A 426 -12.72 -23.68 30.27
N GLN A 427 -12.01 -24.78 30.04
CA GLN A 427 -12.51 -25.95 29.31
C GLN A 427 -13.32 -26.91 30.20
N ASP A 428 -13.62 -26.49 31.44
CA ASP A 428 -13.99 -27.36 32.56
C ASP A 428 -15.44 -27.86 32.59
N ALA A 429 -16.26 -27.56 31.58
CA ALA A 429 -17.48 -28.34 31.34
C ALA A 429 -17.95 -28.15 29.91
N SER A 430 -17.80 -29.21 29.11
CA SER A 430 -18.43 -29.25 27.80
C SER A 430 -19.95 -29.06 27.96
N ARG A 431 -20.60 -28.40 26.99
CA ARG A 431 -22.07 -28.31 26.92
C ARG A 431 -22.75 -29.67 27.12
N SER A 432 -22.10 -30.74 26.67
CA SER A 432 -22.54 -32.12 26.88
C SER A 432 -22.64 -32.50 28.36
N ALA A 433 -21.66 -32.11 29.19
CA ALA A 433 -21.68 -32.38 30.63
C ALA A 433 -22.87 -31.70 31.32
N TYR A 434 -23.14 -30.43 30.99
CA TYR A 434 -24.34 -29.73 31.50
C TYR A 434 -25.63 -30.39 31.01
N THR A 435 -25.68 -30.75 29.72
CA THR A 435 -26.86 -31.41 29.13
C THR A 435 -27.13 -32.75 29.80
N GLN A 436 -26.09 -33.55 30.04
CA GLN A 436 -26.19 -34.85 30.68
C GLN A 436 -26.65 -34.73 32.14
N ARG A 437 -26.09 -33.77 32.89
CA ARG A 437 -26.53 -33.49 34.26
C ARG A 437 -27.99 -33.05 34.33
N ILE A 438 -28.44 -32.22 33.39
CA ILE A 438 -29.86 -31.83 33.29
C ILE A 438 -30.74 -33.05 32.99
N LEU A 439 -30.33 -33.92 32.06
CA LEU A 439 -31.08 -35.13 31.73
C LEU A 439 -31.18 -36.10 32.90
N GLU A 440 -30.11 -36.25 33.69
CA GLU A 440 -30.11 -37.04 34.93
C GLU A 440 -31.09 -36.47 35.96
N ILE A 441 -31.07 -35.15 36.17
CA ILE A 441 -32.02 -34.47 37.08
C ILE A 441 -33.46 -34.69 36.59
N VAL A 442 -33.73 -34.54 35.29
CA VAL A 442 -35.07 -34.77 34.72
C VAL A 442 -35.52 -36.22 34.91
N SER A 443 -34.61 -37.20 34.74
CA SER A 443 -34.89 -38.62 34.98
C SER A 443 -35.23 -38.88 36.46
N ASN A 444 -34.47 -38.28 37.38
CA ASN A 444 -34.74 -38.39 38.81
C ASN A 444 -36.08 -37.76 39.20
N ILE A 445 -36.43 -36.60 38.64
CA ILE A 445 -37.75 -35.96 38.85
C ILE A 445 -38.89 -36.86 38.36
N LYS A 446 -38.72 -37.55 37.22
CA LYS A 446 -39.73 -38.51 36.73
C LYS A 446 -39.93 -39.67 37.70
N LYS A 447 -38.84 -40.28 38.18
CA LYS A 447 -38.91 -41.36 39.19
C LYS A 447 -39.60 -40.89 40.47
N GLN A 448 -39.24 -39.71 40.97
CA GLN A 448 -39.88 -39.12 42.16
C GLN A 448 -41.39 -38.93 41.96
N LYS A 449 -41.85 -38.49 40.79
CA LYS A 449 -43.30 -38.35 40.51
C LYS A 449 -44.03 -39.70 40.52
N GLU A 450 -43.41 -40.75 40.00
CA GLU A 450 -43.97 -42.10 40.03
C GLU A 450 -44.08 -42.62 41.47
N GLU A 451 -43.03 -42.44 42.28
CA GLU A 451 -43.03 -42.81 43.69
C GLU A 451 -44.08 -42.03 44.50
N ILE A 452 -44.19 -40.70 44.30
CA ILE A 452 -45.24 -39.90 44.92
C ILE A 452 -46.63 -40.43 44.54
N THR A 453 -46.84 -40.78 43.28
CA THR A 453 -48.13 -41.33 42.82
C THR A 453 -48.46 -42.64 43.51
N LYS A 454 -47.45 -43.51 43.73
CA LYS A 454 -47.60 -44.73 44.50
C LYS A 454 -47.96 -44.45 45.96
N ILE A 455 -47.23 -43.56 46.64
CA ILE A 455 -47.51 -43.16 48.03
C ILE A 455 -48.93 -42.58 48.17
N LEU A 456 -49.39 -41.82 47.18
CA LEU A 456 -50.76 -41.29 47.16
C LEU A 456 -51.82 -42.39 47.00
N SER A 457 -51.52 -43.44 46.22
CA SER A 457 -52.40 -44.61 46.11
C SER A 457 -52.47 -45.37 47.44
N ASP A 458 -51.31 -45.66 48.03
CA ASP A 458 -51.20 -46.39 49.29
C ASP A 458 -51.90 -45.62 50.44
N THR A 459 -51.72 -44.29 50.50
CA THR A 459 -52.42 -43.42 51.46
C THR A 459 -53.94 -43.47 51.28
N LYS A 460 -54.43 -43.50 50.04
CA LYS A 460 -55.88 -43.62 49.76
C LYS A 460 -56.43 -45.00 50.15
N GLU A 461 -55.65 -46.05 49.98
CA GLU A 461 -56.01 -47.40 50.39
C GLU A 461 -56.09 -47.49 51.92
N LEU A 462 -55.06 -47.02 52.62
CA LEU A 462 -55.06 -46.91 54.08
C LEU A 462 -56.26 -46.10 54.61
N GLN A 463 -56.59 -44.97 53.98
CA GLN A 463 -57.75 -44.18 54.38
C GLN A 463 -59.07 -44.96 54.23
N LYS A 464 -59.21 -45.77 53.17
CA LYS A 464 -60.38 -46.65 53.00
C LYS A 464 -60.43 -47.75 54.06
N GLU A 465 -59.29 -48.34 54.39
CA GLU A 465 -59.20 -49.34 55.45
C GLU A 465 -59.57 -48.76 56.81
N ILE A 466 -59.02 -47.58 57.15
CA ILE A 466 -59.37 -46.84 58.37
C ILE A 466 -60.88 -46.61 58.41
N ASN A 467 -61.47 -46.01 57.37
CA ASN A 467 -62.91 -45.73 57.33
C ASN A 467 -63.77 -47.00 57.45
N ASN A 468 -63.34 -48.11 56.82
CA ASN A 468 -64.04 -49.40 56.91
C ASN A 468 -63.95 -49.99 58.33
N LEU A 469 -62.79 -49.91 58.98
CA LEU A 469 -62.58 -50.38 60.35
C LEU A 469 -63.35 -49.50 61.35
N THR A 470 -63.30 -48.18 61.23
CA THR A 470 -64.09 -47.24 62.05
C THR A 470 -65.58 -47.56 61.92
N GLY A 471 -66.12 -47.70 60.70
CA GLY A 471 -67.53 -48.05 60.51
C GLY A 471 -67.90 -49.47 60.99
N LYS A 472 -66.96 -50.43 61.04
CA LYS A 472 -67.19 -51.73 61.69
C LYS A 472 -67.18 -51.62 63.21
N LEU A 473 -66.28 -50.81 63.77
CA LEU A 473 -66.19 -50.54 65.20
C LEU A 473 -67.49 -49.92 65.70
N ASP A 474 -67.98 -48.86 65.05
CA ASP A 474 -69.21 -48.15 65.46
C ASP A 474 -70.44 -49.07 65.46
N ARG A 475 -70.60 -49.89 64.42
CA ARG A 475 -71.72 -50.86 64.33
C ARG A 475 -71.64 -51.94 65.41
N THR A 476 -70.44 -52.47 65.65
CA THR A 476 -70.23 -53.51 66.67
C THR A 476 -70.43 -52.95 68.08
N PHE A 477 -69.95 -51.72 68.30
CA PHE A 477 -70.13 -51.00 69.55
C PHE A 477 -71.60 -50.74 69.84
N ALA A 478 -72.38 -50.22 68.88
CA ALA A 478 -73.81 -49.95 69.06
C ALA A 478 -74.60 -51.19 69.49
N VAL A 479 -74.36 -52.34 68.84
CA VAL A 479 -75.03 -53.61 69.21
C VAL A 479 -74.60 -54.08 70.60
N THR A 480 -73.31 -53.96 70.92
CA THR A 480 -72.77 -54.39 72.21
C THR A 480 -73.30 -53.52 73.34
N ASP A 481 -73.31 -52.19 73.16
CA ASP A 481 -73.83 -51.23 74.14
C ASP A 481 -75.33 -51.46 74.41
N GLU A 482 -76.13 -51.70 73.36
CA GLU A 482 -77.56 -52.01 73.52
C GLU A 482 -77.80 -53.27 74.35
N LEU A 483 -77.04 -54.35 74.09
CA LEU A 483 -77.13 -55.60 74.86
C LEU A 483 -76.74 -55.40 76.32
N VAL A 484 -75.61 -54.72 76.57
CA VAL A 484 -75.14 -54.43 77.93
C VAL A 484 -76.12 -53.54 78.68
N PHE A 485 -76.68 -52.52 78.02
CA PHE A 485 -77.69 -51.63 78.60
C PHE A 485 -78.97 -52.39 78.99
N LYS A 486 -79.41 -53.36 78.18
CA LYS A 486 -80.58 -54.19 78.46
C LYS A 486 -80.38 -55.06 79.71
N ASP A 487 -79.20 -55.62 79.90
CA ASP A 487 -78.88 -56.43 81.08
C ASP A 487 -78.67 -55.57 82.33
N ALA A 488 -78.07 -54.38 82.19
CA ALA A 488 -77.91 -53.40 83.27
C ALA A 488 -79.25 -52.87 83.84
N LYS A 489 -80.38 -53.06 83.13
CA LYS A 489 -81.71 -52.75 83.68
C LYS A 489 -82.16 -53.75 84.76
N LYS A 490 -81.66 -54.97 84.77
CA LYS A 490 -82.16 -56.07 85.63
C LYS A 490 -81.57 -56.04 87.04
N ASP A 491 -80.34 -55.55 87.21
CA ASP A 491 -79.59 -55.55 88.48
C ASP A 491 -78.98 -54.17 88.76
N GLU A 492 -79.15 -53.68 90.00
CA GLU A 492 -78.65 -52.37 90.45
C GLU A 492 -77.12 -52.30 90.48
N THR A 493 -76.44 -53.41 90.77
CA THR A 493 -74.97 -53.47 90.77
C THR A 493 -74.41 -53.34 89.35
N VAL A 494 -74.99 -54.07 88.40
CA VAL A 494 -74.65 -54.00 86.97
C VAL A 494 -74.97 -52.63 86.39
N ARG A 495 -76.06 -51.99 86.84
CA ARG A 495 -76.42 -50.61 86.47
C ARG A 495 -75.36 -49.59 86.86
N LYS A 496 -74.77 -49.71 88.06
CA LYS A 496 -73.67 -48.83 88.49
C LYS A 496 -72.42 -49.05 87.64
N SER A 497 -72.07 -50.30 87.35
CA SER A 497 -70.95 -50.64 86.46
C SER A 497 -71.14 -50.09 85.04
N TYR A 498 -72.35 -50.18 84.48
CA TYR A 498 -72.67 -49.59 83.18
C TYR A 498 -72.50 -48.07 83.16
N LYS A 499 -72.91 -47.36 84.22
CA LYS A 499 -72.68 -45.90 84.33
C LYS A 499 -71.19 -45.55 84.33
N TYR A 500 -70.35 -46.33 85.02
CA TYR A 500 -68.91 -46.14 84.97
C TYR A 500 -68.33 -46.44 83.59
N LEU A 501 -68.83 -47.46 82.89
CA LEU A 501 -68.44 -47.77 81.51
C LEU A 501 -68.81 -46.65 80.54
N ALA A 502 -70.03 -46.13 80.63
CA ALA A 502 -70.47 -44.99 79.80
C ALA A 502 -69.63 -43.73 80.06
N ALA A 503 -69.33 -43.44 81.34
CA ALA A 503 -68.44 -42.34 81.69
C ALA A 503 -67.00 -42.54 81.17
N LEU A 504 -66.49 -43.77 81.18
CA LEU A 504 -65.20 -44.11 80.59
C LEU A 504 -65.20 -43.88 79.08
N HIS A 505 -66.24 -44.34 78.37
CA HIS A 505 -66.38 -44.12 76.94
C HIS A 505 -66.45 -42.64 76.57
N GLU A 506 -67.20 -41.84 77.34
CA GLU A 506 -67.25 -40.39 77.16
C GLU A 506 -65.87 -39.74 77.31
N ASN A 507 -65.12 -40.11 78.35
CA ASN A 507 -63.75 -39.62 78.55
C ASN A 507 -62.81 -40.06 77.40
N CYS A 508 -62.94 -41.29 76.90
CA CYS A 508 -62.17 -41.78 75.75
C CYS A 508 -62.54 -41.02 74.46
N ASN A 509 -63.81 -40.71 74.23
CA ASN A 509 -64.24 -39.90 73.07
C ASN A 509 -63.67 -38.49 73.14
N GLN A 510 -63.69 -37.84 74.31
CA GLN A 510 -63.05 -36.53 74.51
C GLN A 510 -61.54 -36.58 74.27
N LEU A 511 -60.87 -37.66 74.69
CA LEU A 511 -59.45 -37.87 74.41
C LEU A 511 -59.18 -38.03 72.90
N ILE A 512 -59.98 -38.82 72.19
CA ILE A 512 -59.87 -39.00 70.74
C ILE A 512 -60.05 -37.64 70.03
N GLN A 513 -61.08 -36.87 70.38
CA GLN A 513 -61.31 -35.54 69.80
C GLN A 513 -60.11 -34.60 70.05
N THR A 514 -59.56 -34.60 71.27
CA THR A 514 -58.39 -33.77 71.59
C THR A 514 -57.17 -34.14 70.74
N ILE A 515 -56.96 -35.44 70.47
CA ILE A 515 -55.88 -35.92 69.59
C ILE A 515 -56.11 -35.48 68.14
N GLU A 516 -57.34 -35.56 67.63
CA GLU A 516 -57.70 -35.12 66.27
C GLU A 516 -57.52 -33.61 66.09
N ASP A 517 -57.97 -32.82 67.07
CA ASP A 517 -57.80 -31.35 67.10
C ASP A 517 -56.32 -30.98 67.15
N THR A 518 -55.53 -31.66 67.99
CA THR A 518 -54.07 -31.48 68.05
C THR A 518 -53.43 -31.77 66.69
N GLY A 519 -53.84 -32.84 66.02
CA GLY A 519 -53.36 -33.17 64.67
C GLY A 519 -53.70 -32.12 63.61
N THR A 520 -54.84 -31.44 63.77
CA THR A 520 -55.26 -30.35 62.87
C THR A 520 -54.45 -29.08 63.10
N ILE A 521 -54.27 -28.70 64.36
CA ILE A 521 -53.42 -27.56 64.73
C ILE A 521 -51.98 -27.78 64.26
N LEU A 522 -51.42 -28.99 64.41
CA LEU A 522 -50.06 -29.29 63.94
C LEU A 522 -49.91 -29.16 62.42
N ARG A 523 -50.95 -29.49 61.64
CA ARG A 523 -50.95 -29.26 60.18
C ARG A 523 -50.99 -27.76 59.85
N GLU A 524 -51.85 -26.99 60.51
CA GLU A 524 -51.93 -25.54 60.32
C GLU A 524 -50.63 -24.82 60.69
N ILE A 525 -49.98 -25.22 61.79
CA ILE A 525 -48.66 -24.69 62.18
C ILE A 525 -47.66 -24.92 61.06
N ARG A 526 -47.61 -26.13 60.50
CA ARG A 526 -46.66 -26.47 59.43
C ARG A 526 -46.94 -25.69 58.14
N ASP A 527 -48.20 -25.50 57.77
CA ASP A 527 -48.58 -24.71 56.59
C ASP A 527 -48.19 -23.23 56.77
N LEU A 528 -48.34 -22.67 57.98
CA LEU A 528 -47.89 -21.31 58.31
C LEU A 528 -46.37 -21.20 58.29
N GLU A 529 -45.64 -22.21 58.80
CA GLU A 529 -44.18 -22.25 58.72
C GLU A 529 -43.68 -22.25 57.27
N GLU A 530 -44.32 -23.02 56.38
CA GLU A 530 -43.97 -23.05 54.95
C GLU A 530 -44.24 -21.70 54.25
N GLN A 531 -45.32 -21.01 54.63
CA GLN A 531 -45.60 -19.65 54.15
C GLN A 531 -44.54 -18.65 54.60
N ILE A 532 -44.11 -18.73 55.87
CA ILE A 532 -43.04 -17.87 56.41
C ILE A 532 -41.73 -18.09 55.64
N GLU A 533 -41.35 -19.35 55.39
CA GLU A 533 -40.12 -19.67 54.66
C GLU A 533 -40.17 -19.16 53.22
N THR A 534 -41.34 -19.29 52.57
CA THR A 534 -41.56 -18.76 51.21
C THR A 534 -41.39 -17.25 51.15
N GLU A 535 -41.99 -16.51 52.09
CA GLU A 535 -41.86 -15.05 52.15
C GLU A 535 -40.43 -14.59 52.49
N ASN A 536 -39.73 -15.32 53.37
CA ASN A 536 -38.30 -15.08 53.63
C ASN A 536 -37.45 -15.28 52.37
N GLY A 537 -37.77 -16.31 51.57
CA GLY A 537 -37.09 -16.60 50.30
C GLY A 537 -37.22 -15.52 49.24
N ASN A 538 -38.32 -14.75 49.24
CA ASN A 538 -38.61 -13.72 48.24
C ASN A 538 -37.67 -12.50 48.30
N LYS A 539 -36.80 -12.39 49.31
CA LYS A 539 -35.84 -11.27 49.51
C LYS A 539 -36.47 -9.88 49.38
N THR A 540 -37.77 -9.78 49.68
CA THR A 540 -38.56 -8.55 49.50
C THR A 540 -37.96 -7.39 50.29
N VAL A 541 -37.50 -7.65 51.52
CA VAL A 541 -36.84 -6.65 52.38
C VAL A 541 -35.55 -6.15 51.74
N ALA A 542 -34.64 -7.04 51.33
CA ALA A 542 -33.38 -6.67 50.70
C ALA A 542 -33.57 -5.94 49.36
N ASN A 543 -34.63 -6.25 48.61
CA ASN A 543 -35.00 -5.53 47.40
C ASN A 543 -35.49 -4.12 47.70
N LEU A 544 -36.33 -3.95 48.74
CA LEU A 544 -36.81 -2.64 49.18
C LEU A 544 -35.68 -1.76 49.73
N GLU A 545 -34.73 -2.33 50.47
CA GLU A 545 -33.55 -1.62 50.96
C GLU A 545 -32.70 -1.07 49.81
N ARG A 546 -32.46 -1.88 48.76
CA ARG A 546 -31.73 -1.44 47.57
C ARG A 546 -32.43 -0.31 46.82
N ILE A 547 -33.75 -0.42 46.63
CA ILE A 547 -34.55 0.64 45.99
C ILE A 547 -34.49 1.93 46.80
N LEU A 548 -34.49 1.84 48.14
CA LEU A 548 -34.36 3.01 49.02
C LEU A 548 -32.97 3.65 48.93
N GLU A 549 -31.91 2.86 48.77
CA GLU A 549 -30.55 3.36 48.54
C GLU A 549 -30.42 4.06 47.20
N ASP A 550 -30.90 3.44 46.12
CA ASP A 550 -30.93 4.04 44.77
C ASP A 550 -31.71 5.37 44.77
N TYR A 551 -32.87 5.39 45.43
CA TYR A 551 -33.67 6.60 45.58
C TYR A 551 -32.92 7.72 46.33
N LYS A 552 -32.19 7.38 47.40
CA LYS A 552 -31.36 8.35 48.12
C LYS A 552 -30.23 8.90 47.24
N ALA A 553 -29.57 8.04 46.46
CA ALA A 553 -28.50 8.43 45.55
C ALA A 553 -29.00 9.40 44.47
N ILE A 554 -30.11 9.07 43.80
CA ILE A 554 -30.74 9.94 42.80
C ILE A 554 -31.12 11.29 43.41
N ARG A 555 -31.63 11.31 44.65
CA ARG A 555 -31.99 12.55 45.34
C ARG A 555 -30.75 13.42 45.62
N GLN A 556 -29.63 12.81 46.02
CA GLN A 556 -28.36 13.53 46.23
C GLN A 556 -27.77 14.07 44.93
N GLU A 557 -27.83 13.29 43.85
CA GLU A 557 -27.39 13.73 42.51
C GLU A 557 -28.24 14.90 42.02
N ASN A 558 -29.56 14.80 42.10
CA ASN A 558 -30.48 15.88 41.73
C ASN A 558 -30.25 17.15 42.55
N ALA A 559 -29.98 17.02 43.85
CA ALA A 559 -29.62 18.16 44.70
C ALA A 559 -28.30 18.81 44.26
N SER A 560 -27.31 18.01 43.88
CA SER A 560 -26.01 18.48 43.38
C SER A 560 -26.13 19.17 42.03
N LEU A 561 -26.94 18.61 41.11
CA LEU A 561 -27.25 19.23 39.82
C LEU A 561 -28.00 20.56 40.01
N ALA A 562 -28.99 20.60 40.90
CA ALA A 562 -29.71 21.82 41.23
C ALA A 562 -28.83 22.89 41.90
N ALA A 563 -27.75 22.51 42.58
CA ALA A 563 -26.74 23.45 43.08
C ALA A 563 -25.89 24.02 41.93
N LYS A 564 -25.40 23.16 41.03
CA LYS A 564 -24.62 23.59 39.85
C LYS A 564 -25.38 24.52 38.91
N VAL A 565 -26.68 24.29 38.71
CA VAL A 565 -27.55 25.16 37.90
C VAL A 565 -27.78 26.52 38.56
N ARG A 566 -27.57 26.66 39.88
CA ARG A 566 -27.67 27.96 40.57
C ARG A 566 -26.36 28.75 40.57
N GLU A 567 -25.23 28.10 40.28
CA GLU A 567 -23.90 28.73 40.26
C GLU A 567 -23.43 29.16 38.86
N GLY A 568 -24.12 28.70 37.80
CA GLY A 568 -23.97 29.20 36.43
C GLY A 568 -25.12 30.14 36.06
#